data_AF-A0AAN5D7R0-F1
#
_entry.id   AF-A0AAN5D7R0-F1
#
_cell.length_a   1.000
_cell.length_b   1.000
_cell.length_c   1.000
_cell.angle_alpha   90.00
_cell.angle_beta   90.00
_cell.angle_gamma   90.00
#
_symmetry.space_group_name_H-M   'P 1'
#
loop_
_entity.id
_entity.type
_entity.pdbx_description
1 polymer ?
#
loop_
_entity_poly.entity_id
_entity_poly.type
_entity_poly.pdbx_seq_one_letter_code
_entity_poly.pdbx_strand_id
1 'polypeptide(L)'
;MQNIQCRQYEMESESIPVQGLSPIELLPGEIVHKIIILVPEAVFELRLTSRLLRSRVDELAVRQSIAAIVEQVTIYGKENAIQIRVDMSKIISNFYELRLKSRFLNGVVTRSVYDSFNRYVLKTGEILRMEEQLMNLGASMGTRLEKLYLFDCVHVFPAVHALLKGIRLEKLIFKADTFCDEDWINLLSVVNDHDVEIVALNVGNSVSNPAKHLLELSTSIRSLYIHQFPVNDVDRSSPYFFGVFHAEWSEIFLKMFAGALDKLLIENNFCPDYLTKRCADQIIEKIPKLGKNIWFKSTCNAFPEREEYSVRDYLVQGGIIFSIFNANYRKMAP
;
A
#
# COMPACT_ATOMS: atom_id res chain seq x y z
N MET A 1 -23.37 43.34 -38.94
CA MET A 1 -23.68 42.06 -38.29
C MET A 1 -23.37 40.95 -39.28
N GLN A 2 -22.23 40.28 -39.11
CA GLN A 2 -21.74 39.23 -40.00
C GLN A 2 -22.32 37.88 -39.57
N ASN A 3 -22.95 37.17 -40.50
CA ASN A 3 -23.45 35.82 -40.32
C ASN A 3 -22.26 34.84 -40.24
N ILE A 4 -22.07 34.21 -39.09
CA ILE A 4 -21.15 33.09 -38.91
C ILE A 4 -21.89 31.81 -39.29
N GLN A 5 -21.55 31.26 -40.45
CA GLN A 5 -22.10 30.01 -40.95
C GLN A 5 -21.32 28.85 -40.28
N CYS A 6 -21.98 28.14 -39.36
CA CYS A 6 -21.46 26.91 -38.77
C CYS A 6 -21.31 25.85 -39.87
N ARG A 7 -20.07 25.49 -40.22
CA ARG A 7 -19.76 24.27 -40.97
C ARG A 7 -19.89 23.09 -40.02
N GLN A 8 -20.97 22.31 -40.16
CA GLN A 8 -21.02 20.95 -39.66
C GLN A 8 -20.00 20.13 -40.45
N TYR A 9 -18.93 19.69 -39.79
CA TYR A 9 -18.08 18.63 -40.30
C TYR A 9 -18.78 17.31 -39.98
N GLU A 10 -19.43 16.73 -40.98
CA GLU A 10 -19.82 15.33 -40.96
C GLU A 10 -18.51 14.51 -41.01
N MET A 11 -18.17 13.88 -39.88
CA MET A 11 -17.18 12.80 -39.88
C MET A 11 -17.82 11.60 -40.55
N GLU A 12 -17.64 11.48 -41.86
CA GLU A 12 -17.90 10.24 -42.58
C GLU A 12 -17.04 9.14 -41.94
N SER A 13 -17.69 8.19 -41.25
CA SER A 13 -17.02 6.99 -40.79
C SER A 13 -16.72 6.13 -42.02
N GLU A 14 -15.52 6.23 -42.57
CA GLU A 14 -15.05 5.32 -43.60
C GLU A 14 -15.14 3.88 -43.08
N SER A 15 -16.13 3.14 -43.58
CA SER A 15 -16.29 1.72 -43.32
C SER A 15 -15.13 0.98 -44.01
N ILE A 16 -14.13 0.57 -43.22
CA ILE A 16 -13.02 -0.26 -43.70
C ILE A 16 -13.63 -1.56 -44.25
N PRO A 17 -13.36 -1.93 -45.52
CA PRO A 17 -13.88 -3.16 -46.09
C PRO A 17 -13.39 -4.37 -45.29
N VAL A 18 -14.33 -5.20 -44.84
CA VAL A 18 -14.11 -6.38 -43.96
C VAL A 18 -13.26 -7.48 -44.62
N GLN A 19 -13.00 -7.37 -45.93
CA GLN A 19 -12.17 -8.33 -46.67
C GLN A 19 -10.69 -8.10 -46.37
N GLY A 20 -10.11 -8.95 -45.52
CA GLY A 20 -8.66 -8.99 -45.26
C GLY A 20 -8.26 -8.90 -43.78
N LEU A 21 -9.21 -8.73 -42.86
CA LEU A 21 -8.92 -8.72 -41.43
C LEU A 21 -8.69 -10.15 -40.90
N SER A 22 -7.72 -10.28 -40.01
CA SER A 22 -7.46 -11.54 -39.30
C SER A 22 -8.58 -11.84 -38.28
N PRO A 23 -8.76 -13.12 -37.85
CA PRO A 23 -9.81 -13.47 -36.89
C PRO A 23 -9.77 -12.68 -35.58
N ILE A 24 -8.57 -12.31 -35.10
CA ILE A 24 -8.41 -11.50 -33.88
C ILE A 24 -8.88 -10.05 -34.08
N GLU A 25 -8.73 -9.51 -35.29
CA GLU A 25 -9.15 -8.16 -35.66
C GLU A 25 -10.66 -8.04 -35.87
N LEU A 26 -11.34 -9.17 -36.10
CA LEU A 26 -12.80 -9.26 -36.17
C LEU A 26 -13.46 -9.30 -34.78
N LEU A 27 -12.69 -9.45 -33.70
CA LEU A 27 -13.23 -9.47 -32.34
C LEU A 27 -13.64 -8.07 -31.88
N PRO A 28 -14.67 -7.95 -31.01
CA PRO A 28 -14.97 -6.71 -30.33
C PRO A 28 -13.76 -6.18 -29.54
N GLY A 29 -13.58 -4.87 -29.51
CA GLY A 29 -12.42 -4.23 -28.89
C GLY A 29 -12.23 -4.63 -27.42
N GLU A 30 -13.33 -4.82 -26.68
CA GLU A 30 -13.32 -5.25 -25.28
C GLU A 30 -12.73 -6.65 -25.10
N ILE A 31 -12.95 -7.55 -26.06
CA ILE A 31 -12.40 -8.90 -26.04
C ILE A 31 -10.91 -8.84 -26.36
N VAL A 32 -10.50 -8.05 -27.35
CA VAL A 32 -9.08 -7.82 -27.67
C VAL A 32 -8.35 -7.23 -26.47
N HIS A 33 -8.94 -6.27 -25.75
CA HIS A 33 -8.36 -5.72 -24.53
C HIS A 33 -8.18 -6.77 -23.43
N LYS A 34 -9.17 -7.65 -23.23
CA LYS A 34 -9.02 -8.77 -22.29
C LYS A 34 -7.89 -9.71 -22.67
N ILE A 35 -7.74 -10.00 -23.96
CA ILE A 35 -6.62 -10.82 -24.46
C ILE A 35 -5.29 -10.12 -24.16
N ILE A 36 -5.15 -8.83 -24.48
CA ILE A 36 -3.91 -8.08 -24.20
C ILE A 36 -3.56 -8.10 -22.70
N ILE A 37 -4.55 -7.98 -21.81
CA ILE A 37 -4.34 -8.04 -20.35
C ILE A 37 -3.82 -9.41 -19.90
N LEU A 38 -4.16 -10.49 -20.63
CA LEU A 38 -3.70 -11.85 -20.32
C LEU A 38 -2.29 -12.14 -20.85
N VAL A 39 -1.81 -11.39 -21.85
CA VAL A 39 -0.45 -11.53 -22.42
C VAL A 39 0.31 -10.19 -22.45
N PRO A 40 0.47 -9.52 -21.30
CA PRO A 40 1.06 -8.19 -21.21
C PRO A 40 2.55 -8.16 -21.62
N GLU A 41 3.23 -9.31 -21.65
CA GLU A 41 4.60 -9.45 -22.12
C GLU A 41 4.74 -9.25 -23.63
N ALA A 42 3.70 -9.59 -24.40
CA ALA A 42 3.68 -9.58 -25.86
C ALA A 42 3.17 -8.26 -26.47
N VAL A 43 2.98 -7.22 -25.65
CA VAL A 43 2.35 -5.95 -26.08
C VAL A 43 3.10 -5.26 -27.21
N PHE A 44 4.42 -5.39 -27.27
CA PHE A 44 5.20 -4.76 -28.34
C PHE A 44 5.07 -5.53 -29.66
N GLU A 45 5.07 -6.85 -29.60
CA GLU A 45 4.83 -7.75 -30.74
C GLU A 45 3.43 -7.53 -31.31
N LEU A 46 2.42 -7.42 -30.45
CA LEU A 46 1.04 -7.10 -30.85
C LEU A 46 0.96 -5.75 -31.58
N ARG A 47 1.68 -4.72 -31.10
CA ARG A 47 1.76 -3.41 -31.78
C ARG A 47 2.46 -3.45 -33.13
N LEU A 48 3.35 -4.42 -33.35
CA LEU A 48 4.04 -4.61 -34.63
C LEU A 48 3.23 -5.46 -35.61
N THR A 49 2.25 -6.22 -35.14
CA THR A 49 1.48 -7.18 -35.95
C THR A 49 0.54 -6.49 -36.94
N SER A 50 -0.23 -5.48 -36.50
CA SER A 50 -1.13 -4.74 -37.39
C SER A 50 -1.43 -3.32 -36.88
N ARG A 51 -1.97 -2.46 -37.76
CA ARG A 51 -2.40 -1.10 -37.37
C ARG A 51 -3.54 -1.11 -36.37
N LEU A 52 -4.49 -2.04 -36.51
CA LEU A 52 -5.63 -2.16 -35.61
C LEU A 52 -5.16 -2.62 -34.22
N LEU A 53 -4.33 -3.67 -34.15
CA LEU A 53 -3.79 -4.15 -32.87
C LEU A 53 -2.93 -3.08 -32.18
N ARG A 54 -2.12 -2.32 -32.93
CA ARG A 54 -1.40 -1.17 -32.39
C ARG A 54 -2.35 -0.16 -31.76
N SER A 55 -3.39 0.23 -32.47
CA SER A 55 -4.39 1.18 -31.96
C SER A 55 -5.06 0.65 -30.68
N ARG A 56 -5.38 -0.65 -30.60
CA ARG A 56 -6.00 -1.25 -29.40
C ARG A 56 -5.05 -1.30 -28.22
N VAL A 57 -3.79 -1.66 -28.44
CA VAL A 57 -2.78 -1.66 -27.38
C VAL A 57 -2.51 -0.24 -26.88
N ASP A 58 -2.42 0.74 -27.78
CA ASP A 58 -2.21 2.15 -27.42
C ASP A 58 -3.43 2.73 -26.68
N GLU A 59 -4.65 2.44 -27.14
CA GLU A 59 -5.90 2.78 -26.46
C GLU A 59 -5.91 2.23 -25.03
N LEU A 60 -5.56 0.95 -24.88
CA LEU A 60 -5.53 0.28 -23.58
C LEU A 60 -4.44 0.84 -22.66
N ALA A 61 -3.29 1.24 -23.18
CA ALA A 61 -2.22 1.87 -22.40
C ALA A 61 -2.63 3.25 -21.87
N VAL A 62 -3.42 4.00 -22.63
CA VAL A 62 -3.98 5.32 -22.25
C VAL A 62 -5.27 5.19 -21.44
N ARG A 63 -5.83 3.98 -21.30
CA ARG A 63 -6.96 3.74 -20.38
C ARG A 63 -6.47 3.43 -18.97
N GLN A 64 -7.17 3.93 -17.96
CA GLN A 64 -6.91 3.52 -16.59
C GLN A 64 -7.44 2.08 -16.40
N SER A 65 -6.52 1.10 -16.42
CA SER A 65 -6.88 -0.31 -16.19
C SER A 65 -7.31 -0.56 -14.74
N ILE A 66 -8.29 -1.44 -14.58
CA ILE A 66 -8.76 -1.95 -13.28
C ILE A 66 -7.73 -2.93 -12.66
N ALA A 67 -6.87 -3.52 -13.49
CA ALA A 67 -5.88 -4.48 -13.01
C ALA A 67 -4.76 -3.78 -12.22
N ALA A 68 -4.27 -4.45 -11.17
CA ALA A 68 -3.06 -4.07 -10.47
C ALA A 68 -1.86 -4.37 -11.39
N ILE A 69 -1.18 -3.31 -11.87
CA ILE A 69 0.04 -3.41 -12.69
C ILE A 69 1.28 -3.24 -11.83
N VAL A 70 1.15 -2.49 -10.74
CA VAL A 70 2.23 -2.26 -9.79
C VAL A 70 1.93 -3.04 -8.52
N GLU A 71 2.89 -3.84 -8.11
CA GLU A 71 2.81 -4.61 -6.87
C GLU A 71 3.18 -3.71 -5.69
N GLN A 72 4.25 -2.93 -5.84
CA GLN A 72 4.78 -2.14 -4.75
C GLN A 72 5.28 -0.77 -5.22
N VAL A 73 4.92 0.26 -4.45
CA VAL A 73 5.51 1.59 -4.54
C VAL A 73 6.28 1.88 -3.27
N THR A 74 7.45 2.46 -3.41
CA THR A 74 8.24 2.99 -2.30
C THR A 74 8.58 4.44 -2.52
N ILE A 75 8.26 5.27 -1.54
CA ILE A 75 8.51 6.71 -1.55
C ILE A 75 9.50 7.04 -0.46
N TYR A 76 10.56 7.74 -0.84
CA TYR A 76 11.53 8.33 0.07
C TYR A 76 11.38 9.85 0.00
N GLY A 77 11.04 10.46 1.13
CA GLY A 77 11.02 11.92 1.28
C GLY A 77 12.35 12.43 1.81
N LYS A 78 12.81 13.55 1.26
CA LYS A 78 13.80 14.45 1.85
C LYS A 78 13.29 15.87 1.63
N GLU A 79 13.74 16.82 2.45
CA GLU A 79 13.23 18.21 2.52
C GLU A 79 12.76 18.79 1.17
N ASN A 80 13.57 18.67 0.11
CA ASN A 80 13.25 19.19 -1.21
C ASN A 80 13.26 18.13 -2.32
N ALA A 81 13.37 16.85 -2.00
CA ALA A 81 13.52 15.80 -2.99
C ALA A 81 12.65 14.59 -2.66
N ILE A 82 12.02 14.04 -3.69
CA ILE A 82 11.28 12.79 -3.57
C ILE A 82 11.89 11.77 -4.52
N GLN A 83 12.09 10.56 -4.02
CA GLN A 83 12.45 9.40 -4.82
C GLN A 83 11.30 8.40 -4.76
N ILE A 84 10.76 8.05 -5.93
CA ILE A 84 9.70 7.06 -6.08
C ILE A 84 10.30 5.83 -6.75
N ARG A 85 10.11 4.66 -6.14
CA ARG A 85 10.44 3.36 -6.71
C ARG A 85 9.16 2.60 -6.96
N VAL A 86 9.05 2.01 -8.14
CA VAL A 86 7.90 1.24 -8.59
C VAL A 86 8.40 -0.15 -8.98
N ASP A 87 7.94 -1.16 -8.24
CA ASP A 87 8.33 -2.56 -8.40
C ASP A 87 7.15 -3.38 -8.97
N MET A 88 7.47 -4.27 -9.91
CA MET A 88 6.48 -5.12 -10.60
C MET A 88 7.11 -6.38 -11.21
N SER A 89 6.30 -7.43 -11.41
CA SER A 89 6.69 -8.60 -12.19
C SER A 89 7.23 -8.26 -13.59
N LYS A 90 8.19 -9.06 -14.06
CA LYS A 90 8.75 -8.96 -15.41
C LYS A 90 7.69 -9.08 -16.50
N ILE A 91 6.69 -9.94 -16.28
CA ILE A 91 5.64 -10.28 -17.26
C ILE A 91 4.86 -9.02 -17.67
N ILE A 92 4.54 -8.15 -16.70
CA ILE A 92 3.74 -6.94 -16.92
C ILE A 92 4.57 -5.69 -17.25
N SER A 93 5.89 -5.77 -17.17
CA SER A 93 6.77 -4.59 -17.27
C SER A 93 6.77 -3.93 -18.64
N ASN A 94 6.66 -4.71 -19.72
CA ASN A 94 6.56 -4.16 -21.08
C ASN A 94 5.30 -3.29 -21.24
N PHE A 95 4.18 -3.77 -20.70
CA PHE A 95 2.92 -3.03 -20.71
C PHE A 95 3.00 -1.76 -19.86
N TYR A 96 3.60 -1.84 -18.66
CA TYR A 96 3.82 -0.66 -17.82
C TYR A 96 4.73 0.37 -18.50
N GLU A 97 5.82 -0.06 -19.13
CA GLU A 97 6.74 0.82 -19.86
C GLU A 97 6.02 1.55 -21.00
N LEU A 98 5.12 0.87 -21.71
CA LEU A 98 4.28 1.52 -22.71
C LEU A 98 3.39 2.60 -22.07
N ARG A 99 2.72 2.31 -20.96
CA ARG A 99 1.87 3.29 -20.25
C ARG A 99 2.65 4.51 -19.78
N LEU A 100 3.83 4.28 -19.21
CA LEU A 100 4.74 5.34 -18.82
C LEU A 100 5.10 6.21 -20.03
N LYS A 101 5.53 5.62 -21.15
CA LYS A 101 5.87 6.39 -22.35
C LYS A 101 4.69 7.19 -22.90
N SER A 102 3.48 6.65 -22.81
CA SER A 102 2.27 7.33 -23.30
C SER A 102 1.82 8.50 -22.43
N ARG A 103 2.13 8.50 -21.12
CA ARG A 103 1.60 9.48 -20.15
C ARG A 103 2.67 10.36 -19.50
N PHE A 104 3.90 9.88 -19.45
CA PHE A 104 4.98 10.41 -18.65
C PHE A 104 6.20 10.67 -19.54
N LEU A 105 6.04 11.66 -20.44
CA LEU A 105 6.93 11.89 -21.58
C LEU A 105 8.29 12.52 -21.21
N ASN A 106 8.42 13.15 -20.04
CA ASN A 106 9.51 14.10 -19.78
C ASN A 106 10.32 13.83 -18.49
N GLY A 107 10.04 12.76 -17.75
CA GLY A 107 10.78 12.45 -16.52
C GLY A 107 11.92 11.48 -16.75
N VAL A 108 13.05 11.69 -16.07
CA VAL A 108 14.16 10.74 -16.03
C VAL A 108 13.76 9.55 -15.15
N VAL A 109 13.19 8.53 -15.79
CA VAL A 109 12.90 7.23 -15.16
C VAL A 109 14.04 6.29 -15.49
N THR A 110 14.71 5.78 -14.45
CA THR A 110 15.73 4.74 -14.61
C THR A 110 15.13 3.37 -14.34
N ARG A 111 15.48 2.38 -15.15
CA ARG A 111 15.04 1.00 -14.98
C ARG A 111 16.19 0.14 -14.45
N SER A 112 15.90 -0.69 -13.46
CA SER A 112 16.78 -1.76 -12.97
C SER A 112 16.06 -3.09 -13.11
N VAL A 113 16.78 -4.11 -13.59
CA VAL A 113 16.24 -5.46 -13.82
C VAL A 113 16.81 -6.38 -12.74
N TYR A 114 15.93 -7.05 -11.99
CA TYR A 114 16.28 -8.08 -11.01
C TYR A 114 15.82 -9.45 -11.50
N ASP A 115 16.09 -10.52 -10.76
CA ASP A 115 15.72 -11.88 -11.21
C ASP A 115 14.21 -12.10 -11.30
N SER A 116 13.45 -11.60 -10.32
CA SER A 116 11.99 -11.81 -10.23
C SER A 116 11.14 -10.59 -10.60
N PHE A 117 11.70 -9.38 -10.59
CA PHE A 117 10.94 -8.14 -10.82
C PHE A 117 11.76 -7.08 -11.55
N ASN A 118 11.06 -6.08 -12.09
CA ASN A 118 11.65 -4.85 -12.60
C ASN A 118 11.35 -3.69 -11.66
N ARG A 119 12.32 -2.80 -11.51
CA ARG A 119 12.21 -1.59 -10.69
C ARG A 119 12.39 -0.36 -11.55
N TYR A 120 11.43 0.55 -11.48
CA TYR A 120 11.51 1.86 -12.09
C TYR A 120 11.74 2.89 -10.98
N VAL A 121 12.74 3.75 -11.16
CA VAL A 121 13.10 4.77 -10.18
C VAL A 121 12.97 6.14 -10.81
N LEU A 122 12.09 6.96 -10.21
CA LEU A 122 11.97 8.37 -10.48
C LEU A 122 12.64 9.15 -9.34
N LYS A 123 13.52 10.09 -9.70
CA LYS A 123 14.13 11.05 -8.77
C LYS A 123 13.75 12.45 -9.20
N THR A 124 13.38 13.29 -8.26
CA THR A 124 13.09 14.71 -8.51
C THR A 124 13.57 15.58 -7.36
N GLY A 125 13.96 16.81 -7.69
CA GLY A 125 14.42 17.85 -6.76
C GLY A 125 13.46 19.02 -6.56
N GLU A 126 12.25 19.02 -7.14
CA GLU A 126 11.24 20.07 -6.90
C GLU A 126 9.83 19.47 -6.77
N ILE A 127 9.40 19.14 -5.54
CA ILE A 127 8.12 18.47 -5.25
C ILE A 127 6.91 19.31 -5.69
N LEU A 128 6.95 20.63 -5.46
CA LEU A 128 5.79 21.53 -5.62
C LEU A 128 5.31 21.75 -7.05
N ARG A 129 6.10 21.36 -8.06
CA ARG A 129 5.76 21.57 -9.49
C ARG A 129 5.33 20.30 -10.21
N MET A 130 5.13 19.21 -9.48
CA MET A 130 5.00 17.88 -10.08
C MET A 130 3.64 17.22 -9.88
N GLU A 131 2.63 17.93 -9.39
CA GLU A 131 1.32 17.33 -9.15
C GLU A 131 0.78 16.61 -10.39
N GLU A 132 0.81 17.27 -11.57
CA GLU A 132 0.39 16.66 -12.83
C GLU A 132 1.24 15.45 -13.22
N GLN A 133 2.55 15.54 -13.06
CA GLN A 133 3.48 14.45 -13.36
C GLN A 133 3.23 13.24 -12.44
N LEU A 134 2.97 13.48 -11.16
CA LEU A 134 2.65 12.43 -10.17
C LEU A 134 1.28 11.82 -10.45
N MET A 135 0.28 12.62 -10.82
CA MET A 135 -1.02 12.11 -11.26
C MET A 135 -0.87 11.22 -12.52
N ASN A 136 -0.05 11.62 -13.48
CA ASN A 136 0.22 10.83 -14.69
C ASN A 136 1.00 9.54 -14.38
N LEU A 137 1.94 9.60 -13.43
CA LEU A 137 2.61 8.41 -12.91
C LEU A 137 1.61 7.48 -12.23
N GLY A 138 0.76 8.01 -11.35
CA GLY A 138 -0.35 7.32 -10.68
C GLY A 138 -1.26 6.60 -11.66
N ALA A 139 -1.76 7.34 -12.66
CA ALA A 139 -2.61 6.81 -13.72
C ALA A 139 -1.92 5.70 -14.55
N SER A 140 -0.59 5.61 -14.55
CA SER A 140 0.16 4.55 -15.21
C SER A 140 0.20 3.24 -14.40
N MET A 141 -0.01 3.30 -13.08
CA MET A 141 0.09 2.16 -12.16
C MET A 141 -1.18 1.29 -12.10
N GLY A 142 -2.33 1.82 -12.54
CA GLY A 142 -3.63 1.15 -12.46
C GLY A 142 -4.56 1.82 -11.44
N THR A 143 -5.59 1.12 -10.97
CA THR A 143 -6.51 1.59 -9.93
C THR A 143 -6.31 0.90 -8.58
N ARG A 144 -5.39 -0.07 -8.51
CA ARG A 144 -5.11 -0.84 -7.29
C ARG A 144 -3.61 -0.93 -7.08
N LEU A 145 -3.19 -0.75 -5.83
CA LEU A 145 -1.82 -0.92 -5.37
C LEU A 145 -1.81 -1.85 -4.16
N GLU A 146 -1.02 -2.92 -4.22
CA GLU A 146 -0.94 -3.88 -3.11
C GLU A 146 -0.19 -3.27 -1.93
N LYS A 147 0.99 -2.67 -2.18
CA LYS A 147 1.85 -2.16 -1.10
C LYS A 147 2.38 -0.76 -1.38
N LEU A 148 2.25 0.12 -0.39
CA LEU A 148 2.91 1.42 -0.36
C LEU A 148 3.86 1.48 0.83
N TYR A 149 5.11 1.84 0.58
CA TYR A 149 6.10 2.10 1.60
C TYR A 149 6.43 3.59 1.62
N LEU A 150 6.29 4.21 2.78
CA LEU A 150 6.64 5.62 3.04
C LEU A 150 7.82 5.67 4.00
N PHE A 151 8.92 6.26 3.56
CA PHE A 151 10.14 6.46 4.34
C PHE A 151 10.42 7.96 4.46
N ASP A 152 10.43 8.48 5.69
CA ASP A 152 10.77 9.88 6.02
C ASP A 152 9.97 10.90 5.18
N CYS A 153 8.66 10.67 5.07
CA CYS A 153 7.79 11.36 4.11
C CYS A 153 7.11 12.64 4.63
N VAL A 154 7.60 13.24 5.71
CA VAL A 154 6.99 14.40 6.41
C VAL A 154 6.54 15.50 5.43
N HIS A 155 7.43 15.89 4.51
CA HIS A 155 7.19 17.02 3.59
C HIS A 155 6.64 16.62 2.22
N VAL A 156 6.38 15.33 1.98
CA VAL A 156 6.01 14.82 0.64
C VAL A 156 4.60 14.28 0.56
N PHE A 157 3.81 14.34 1.63
CA PHE A 157 2.43 13.85 1.63
C PHE A 157 1.51 14.46 0.55
N PRO A 158 1.59 15.76 0.21
CA PRO A 158 0.84 16.29 -0.94
C PRO A 158 1.17 15.56 -2.25
N ALA A 159 2.44 15.19 -2.45
CA ALA A 159 2.88 14.41 -3.60
C ALA A 159 2.41 12.94 -3.52
N VAL A 160 2.36 12.35 -2.32
CA VAL A 160 1.77 11.02 -2.11
C VAL A 160 0.29 11.01 -2.51
N HIS A 161 -0.48 12.00 -2.07
CA HIS A 161 -1.90 12.15 -2.42
C HIS A 161 -2.11 12.32 -3.93
N ALA A 162 -1.32 13.18 -4.58
CA ALA A 162 -1.38 13.36 -6.03
C ALA A 162 -1.08 12.06 -6.79
N LEU A 163 -0.11 11.28 -6.33
CA LEU A 163 0.26 9.99 -6.92
C LEU A 163 -0.83 8.93 -6.75
N LEU A 164 -1.49 8.90 -5.59
CA LEU A 164 -2.48 7.87 -5.24
C LEU A 164 -3.90 8.21 -5.67
N LYS A 165 -4.14 9.39 -6.26
CA LYS A 165 -5.49 9.83 -6.66
C LYS A 165 -6.21 8.79 -7.53
N GLY A 166 -7.33 8.26 -7.03
CA GLY A 166 -8.11 7.22 -7.70
C GLY A 166 -7.51 5.81 -7.63
N ILE A 167 -6.53 5.58 -6.76
CA ILE A 167 -5.91 4.28 -6.50
C ILE A 167 -6.39 3.79 -5.13
N ARG A 168 -6.91 2.56 -5.08
CA ARG A 168 -7.17 1.85 -3.83
C ARG A 168 -5.90 1.19 -3.35
N LEU A 169 -5.59 1.35 -2.07
CA LEU A 169 -4.38 0.83 -1.44
C LEU A 169 -4.72 -0.29 -0.46
N GLU A 170 -4.12 -1.47 -0.60
CA GLU A 170 -4.38 -2.58 0.31
C GLU A 170 -3.54 -2.48 1.60
N LYS A 171 -2.24 -2.21 1.46
CA LYS A 171 -1.30 -2.16 2.57
C LYS A 171 -0.42 -0.91 2.56
N LEU A 172 -0.42 -0.18 3.67
CA LEU A 172 0.48 0.93 3.94
C LEU A 172 1.56 0.53 4.95
N ILE A 173 2.82 0.79 4.60
CA ILE A 173 3.96 0.63 5.49
C ILE A 173 4.59 2.00 5.68
N PHE A 174 4.54 2.52 6.90
CA PHE A 174 5.14 3.78 7.28
C PHE A 174 6.39 3.52 8.13
N LYS A 175 7.47 4.23 7.81
CA LYS A 175 8.70 4.21 8.61
C LYS A 175 9.20 5.63 8.84
N ALA A 176 9.41 5.97 10.11
CA ALA A 176 10.00 7.23 10.53
C ALA A 176 10.76 7.07 11.83
N ASP A 177 11.95 7.67 11.94
CA ASP A 177 12.70 7.67 13.20
C ASP A 177 12.02 8.56 14.26
N THR A 178 11.41 9.66 13.82
CA THR A 178 10.57 10.54 14.64
C THR A 178 9.19 10.65 14.00
N PHE A 179 8.15 10.32 14.75
CA PHE A 179 6.77 10.34 14.27
C PHE A 179 5.99 11.43 15.01
N CYS A 180 5.72 12.56 14.34
CA CYS A 180 5.04 13.71 14.95
C CYS A 180 3.53 13.73 14.64
N ASP A 181 2.78 14.63 15.29
CA ASP A 181 1.31 14.71 15.08
C ASP A 181 0.94 15.15 13.66
N GLU A 182 1.80 15.91 12.97
CA GLU A 182 1.59 16.26 11.56
C GLU A 182 1.70 15.03 10.65
N ASP A 183 2.72 14.18 10.87
CA ASP A 183 2.86 12.90 10.18
C ASP A 183 1.65 12.00 10.42
N TRP A 184 1.12 12.01 11.63
CA TRP A 184 -0.08 11.24 11.99
C TRP A 184 -1.31 11.69 11.19
N ILE A 185 -1.59 12.99 11.16
CA ILE A 185 -2.72 13.56 10.41
C ILE A 185 -2.62 13.16 8.94
N ASN A 186 -1.41 13.30 8.37
CA ASN A 186 -1.16 12.96 6.99
C ASN A 186 -1.29 11.45 6.72
N LEU A 187 -0.75 10.59 7.59
CA LEU A 187 -0.91 9.14 7.49
C LEU A 187 -2.39 8.74 7.54
N LEU A 188 -3.14 9.30 8.46
CA LEU A 188 -4.56 9.00 8.62
C LEU A 188 -5.38 9.46 7.41
N SER A 189 -5.03 10.60 6.81
CA SER A 189 -5.65 11.05 5.55
C SER A 189 -5.43 10.03 4.43
N VAL A 190 -4.21 9.50 4.26
CA VAL A 190 -3.93 8.46 3.26
C VAL A 190 -4.71 7.18 3.54
N VAL A 191 -4.81 6.78 4.82
CA VAL A 191 -5.56 5.58 5.22
C VAL A 191 -7.04 5.70 4.84
N ASN A 192 -7.64 6.85 5.14
CA ASN A 192 -9.07 7.09 4.92
C ASN A 192 -9.40 7.34 3.44
N ASP A 193 -8.58 8.13 2.73
CA ASP A 193 -8.86 8.51 1.35
C ASP A 193 -8.65 7.36 0.35
N HIS A 194 -7.90 6.32 0.75
CA HIS A 194 -7.54 5.18 -0.12
C HIS A 194 -8.01 3.81 0.39
N ASP A 195 -8.92 3.78 1.36
CA ASP A 195 -9.53 2.57 1.94
C ASP A 195 -8.47 1.53 2.39
N VAL A 196 -7.44 1.97 3.12
CA VAL A 196 -6.34 1.10 3.53
C VAL A 196 -6.79 0.11 4.60
N GLU A 197 -6.63 -1.19 4.32
CA GLU A 197 -7.05 -2.25 5.24
C GLU A 197 -5.95 -2.63 6.24
N ILE A 198 -4.68 -2.52 5.83
CA ILE A 198 -3.52 -3.00 6.59
C ILE A 198 -2.50 -1.88 6.73
N VAL A 199 -2.16 -1.54 7.98
CA VAL A 199 -1.12 -0.55 8.29
C VAL A 199 0.03 -1.21 9.05
N ALA A 200 1.26 -0.89 8.66
CA ALA A 200 2.47 -1.23 9.40
C ALA A 200 3.23 0.05 9.78
N LEU A 201 3.38 0.30 11.07
CA LEU A 201 4.10 1.43 11.64
C LEU A 201 5.47 0.96 12.12
N ASN A 202 6.54 1.48 11.55
CA ASN A 202 7.91 1.23 11.98
C ASN A 202 8.48 2.53 12.54
N VAL A 203 8.41 2.73 13.85
CA VAL A 203 8.67 4.05 14.44
C VAL A 203 9.63 3.99 15.62
N GLY A 204 10.42 5.06 15.78
CA GLY A 204 11.24 5.31 16.97
C GLY A 204 10.48 6.17 17.97
N ASN A 205 10.73 7.49 17.93
CA ASN A 205 10.00 8.47 18.73
C ASN A 205 8.56 8.61 18.27
N SER A 206 7.66 8.86 19.22
CA SER A 206 6.22 8.83 18.98
C SER A 206 5.56 10.20 19.15
N VAL A 207 4.32 10.23 18.68
CA VAL A 207 3.33 11.31 18.73
C VAL A 207 2.94 11.71 20.15
N SER A 208 2.29 12.86 20.33
CA SER A 208 1.98 13.41 21.66
C SER A 208 0.92 12.62 22.44
N ASN A 209 -0.05 12.01 21.74
CA ASN A 209 -1.10 11.18 22.34
C ASN A 209 -1.27 9.83 21.60
N PRO A 210 -0.31 8.92 21.77
CA PRO A 210 -0.24 7.67 21.03
C PRO A 210 -1.45 6.76 21.28
N ALA A 211 -1.99 6.73 22.51
CA ALA A 211 -3.16 5.94 22.83
C ALA A 211 -4.40 6.40 22.04
N LYS A 212 -4.64 7.72 21.98
CA LYS A 212 -5.76 8.28 21.22
C LYS A 212 -5.60 8.01 19.73
N HIS A 213 -4.41 8.23 19.20
CA HIS A 213 -4.08 8.04 17.80
C HIS A 213 -4.27 6.56 17.38
N LEU A 214 -3.71 5.62 18.14
CA LEU A 214 -3.91 4.18 17.85
C LEU A 214 -5.39 3.77 17.88
N LEU A 215 -6.19 4.33 18.79
CA LEU A 215 -7.64 4.11 18.82
C LEU A 215 -8.33 4.67 17.57
N GLU A 216 -8.02 5.90 17.18
CA GLU A 216 -8.55 6.52 15.96
C GLU A 216 -8.24 5.69 14.72
N LEU A 217 -6.97 5.29 14.53
CA LEU A 217 -6.56 4.46 13.41
C LEU A 217 -7.26 3.10 13.40
N SER A 218 -7.46 2.49 14.57
CA SER A 218 -8.14 1.19 14.70
C SER A 218 -9.62 1.20 14.28
N THR A 219 -10.21 2.38 14.08
CA THR A 219 -11.58 2.51 13.54
C THR A 219 -11.64 2.35 12.03
N SER A 220 -10.54 2.64 11.32
CA SER A 220 -10.49 2.62 9.84
C SER A 220 -9.87 1.34 9.27
N ILE A 221 -9.06 0.62 10.05
CA ILE A 221 -8.25 -0.50 9.55
C ILE A 221 -8.64 -1.84 10.16
N ARG A 222 -8.32 -2.93 9.43
CA ARG A 222 -8.56 -4.31 9.89
C ARG A 222 -7.32 -4.94 10.52
N SER A 223 -6.13 -4.54 10.08
CA SER A 223 -4.87 -5.10 10.57
C SER A 223 -3.84 -4.02 10.85
N LEU A 224 -3.23 -4.08 12.03
CA LEU A 224 -2.17 -3.17 12.45
C LEU A 224 -0.91 -3.96 12.82
N TYR A 225 0.21 -3.53 12.27
CA TYR A 225 1.54 -3.96 12.69
C TYR A 225 2.30 -2.75 13.26
N ILE A 226 2.89 -2.89 14.44
CA ILE A 226 3.76 -1.90 15.05
C ILE A 226 5.11 -2.55 15.33
N HIS A 227 6.16 -2.01 14.73
CA HIS A 227 7.55 -2.34 15.04
C HIS A 227 8.22 -1.11 15.63
N GLN A 228 8.62 -1.19 16.90
CA GLN A 228 9.26 -0.08 17.58
C GLN A 228 10.78 -0.21 17.52
N PHE A 229 11.44 0.82 16.98
CA PHE A 229 12.89 0.94 16.99
C PHE A 229 13.41 1.31 18.39
N PRO A 230 14.69 1.05 18.69
CA PRO A 230 15.29 1.56 19.92
C PRO A 230 15.18 3.09 19.98
N VAL A 231 14.82 3.59 21.16
CA VAL A 231 14.73 5.02 21.45
C VAL A 231 15.92 5.40 22.33
N ASN A 232 16.57 6.51 21.99
CA ASN A 232 17.70 7.00 22.78
C ASN A 232 17.25 7.29 24.21
N ASP A 233 18.13 7.01 25.17
CA ASP A 233 17.92 7.27 26.60
C ASP A 233 16.78 6.47 27.26
N VAL A 234 16.23 5.47 26.56
CA VAL A 234 15.26 4.53 27.13
C VAL A 234 15.95 3.20 27.41
N ASP A 235 16.01 2.82 28.70
CA ASP A 235 16.57 1.52 29.08
C ASP A 235 15.69 0.36 28.63
N ARG A 236 16.31 -0.79 28.35
CA ARG A 236 15.64 -2.01 27.90
C ARG A 236 14.58 -2.53 28.88
N SER A 237 14.79 -2.32 30.18
CA SER A 237 13.80 -2.72 31.22
C SER A 237 12.71 -1.69 31.46
N SER A 238 12.74 -0.56 30.74
CA SER A 238 11.71 0.46 30.85
C SER A 238 10.39 -0.08 30.31
N PRO A 239 9.27 0.11 31.02
CA PRO A 239 7.93 -0.22 30.52
C PRO A 239 7.47 0.87 29.55
N TYR A 240 8.17 0.97 28.43
CA TYR A 240 8.04 2.01 27.43
C TYR A 240 7.50 1.43 26.13
N PHE A 241 6.41 2.00 25.63
CA PHE A 241 5.90 1.68 24.31
C PHE A 241 5.29 2.92 23.67
N PHE A 242 5.65 3.13 22.40
CA PHE A 242 5.07 4.11 21.51
C PHE A 242 5.01 5.51 22.13
N GLY A 243 6.06 5.94 22.85
CA GLY A 243 6.15 7.27 23.49
C GLY A 243 5.71 7.34 24.95
N VAL A 244 5.14 6.28 25.53
CA VAL A 244 4.54 6.32 26.88
C VAL A 244 5.18 5.31 27.81
N PHE A 245 5.51 5.77 29.01
CA PHE A 245 5.95 4.94 30.12
C PHE A 245 4.74 4.50 30.96
N HIS A 246 4.79 3.26 31.47
CA HIS A 246 3.83 2.73 32.45
C HIS A 246 2.35 2.83 32.02
N ALA A 247 2.07 2.75 30.71
CA ALA A 247 0.70 2.80 30.22
C ALA A 247 -0.05 1.47 30.44
N GLU A 248 -1.36 1.57 30.72
CA GLU A 248 -2.28 0.43 30.80
C GLU A 248 -2.74 -0.01 29.40
N TRP A 249 -1.80 -0.56 28.63
CA TRP A 249 -2.01 -0.91 27.21
C TRP A 249 -3.12 -1.94 26.97
N SER A 250 -3.45 -2.77 27.97
CA SER A 250 -4.54 -3.74 27.86
C SER A 250 -5.88 -3.07 27.53
N GLU A 251 -6.23 -1.96 28.18
CA GLU A 251 -7.48 -1.26 27.92
C GLU A 251 -7.53 -0.65 26.52
N ILE A 252 -6.39 -0.13 26.04
CA ILE A 252 -6.27 0.48 24.72
C ILE A 252 -6.44 -0.61 23.65
N PHE A 253 -5.71 -1.72 23.75
CA PHE A 253 -5.80 -2.81 22.77
C PHE A 253 -7.18 -3.45 22.74
N LEU A 254 -7.82 -3.65 23.90
CA LEU A 254 -9.19 -4.17 23.98
C LEU A 254 -10.21 -3.21 23.33
N LYS A 255 -10.05 -1.89 23.53
CA LYS A 255 -10.88 -0.88 22.85
C LYS A 255 -10.66 -0.88 21.33
N MET A 256 -9.42 -1.05 20.87
CA MET A 256 -9.11 -1.18 19.45
C MET A 256 -9.83 -2.40 18.83
N PHE A 257 -9.76 -3.56 19.49
CA PHE A 257 -10.41 -4.79 19.02
C PHE A 257 -11.94 -4.76 19.10
N ALA A 258 -12.50 -3.99 20.03
CA ALA A 258 -13.95 -3.74 20.09
C ALA A 258 -14.45 -2.94 18.87
N GLY A 259 -13.56 -2.24 18.16
CA GLY A 259 -13.84 -1.52 16.91
C GLY A 259 -13.69 -2.39 15.65
N ALA A 260 -13.12 -1.81 14.60
CA ALA A 260 -12.94 -2.46 13.31
C ALA A 260 -11.71 -3.40 13.25
N LEU A 261 -10.75 -3.21 14.15
CA LEU A 261 -9.50 -3.97 14.15
C LEU A 261 -9.74 -5.45 14.47
N ASP A 262 -9.15 -6.31 13.65
CA ASP A 262 -9.21 -7.76 13.80
C ASP A 262 -7.82 -8.37 14.06
N LYS A 263 -6.75 -7.71 13.59
CA LYS A 263 -5.37 -8.18 13.77
C LYS A 263 -4.46 -7.10 14.33
N LEU A 264 -3.69 -7.42 15.36
CA LEU A 264 -2.67 -6.55 15.92
C LEU A 264 -1.37 -7.32 16.17
N LEU A 265 -0.30 -6.88 15.52
CA LEU A 265 1.09 -7.31 15.72
C LEU A 265 1.87 -6.18 16.38
N ILE A 266 2.50 -6.45 17.52
CA ILE A 266 3.45 -5.52 18.14
C ILE A 266 4.80 -6.21 18.34
N GLU A 267 5.84 -5.62 17.79
CA GLU A 267 7.23 -6.01 17.98
C GLU A 267 8.00 -4.87 18.66
N ASN A 268 8.22 -5.02 19.96
CA ASN A 268 8.96 -4.07 20.80
C ASN A 268 10.06 -4.82 21.56
N ASN A 269 11.01 -5.38 20.82
CA ASN A 269 12.09 -6.22 21.36
C ASN A 269 13.07 -5.43 22.23
N PHE A 270 13.10 -4.10 22.09
CA PHE A 270 13.94 -3.20 22.86
C PHE A 270 13.35 -2.79 24.21
N CYS A 271 12.02 -2.74 24.37
CA CYS A 271 11.40 -2.44 25.66
C CYS A 271 10.29 -3.46 25.96
N PRO A 272 10.60 -4.76 26.07
CA PRO A 272 9.61 -5.84 26.15
C PRO A 272 8.72 -5.81 27.42
N ASP A 273 9.10 -5.00 28.41
CA ASP A 273 8.41 -4.88 29.70
C ASP A 273 7.23 -3.89 29.67
N TYR A 274 6.95 -3.26 28.52
CA TYR A 274 5.80 -2.37 28.34
C TYR A 274 4.45 -3.04 28.59
N LEU A 275 4.36 -4.36 28.33
CA LEU A 275 3.18 -5.15 28.60
C LEU A 275 3.38 -5.96 29.88
N THR A 276 2.95 -5.37 31.00
CA THR A 276 3.02 -6.03 32.31
C THR A 276 2.19 -7.33 32.33
N LYS A 277 2.52 -8.24 33.25
CA LYS A 277 1.76 -9.48 33.45
C LYS A 277 0.27 -9.23 33.64
N ARG A 278 -0.09 -8.22 34.45
CA ARG A 278 -1.49 -7.83 34.68
C ARG A 278 -2.18 -7.43 33.38
N CYS A 279 -1.53 -6.60 32.56
CA CYS A 279 -2.09 -6.19 31.27
C CYS A 279 -2.30 -7.40 30.35
N ALA A 280 -1.32 -8.29 30.27
CA ALA A 280 -1.41 -9.47 29.43
C ALA A 280 -2.51 -10.45 29.89
N ASP A 281 -2.61 -10.71 31.20
CA ASP A 281 -3.67 -11.56 31.77
C ASP A 281 -5.07 -10.98 31.46
N GLN A 282 -5.24 -9.65 31.56
CA GLN A 282 -6.50 -8.98 31.19
C GLN A 282 -6.84 -9.17 29.71
N ILE A 283 -5.87 -9.08 28.81
CA ILE A 283 -6.07 -9.29 27.37
C ILE A 283 -6.52 -10.74 27.11
N ILE A 284 -5.82 -11.71 27.71
CA ILE A 284 -6.13 -13.15 27.58
C ILE A 284 -7.56 -13.44 28.06
N GLU A 285 -7.98 -12.84 29.17
CA GLU A 285 -9.31 -13.06 29.74
C GLU A 285 -10.42 -12.40 28.91
N LYS A 286 -10.17 -11.21 28.35
CA LYS A 286 -11.21 -10.36 27.75
C LYS A 286 -11.36 -10.52 26.23
N ILE A 287 -10.31 -10.82 25.47
CA ILE A 287 -10.40 -11.00 24.01
C ILE A 287 -11.47 -12.03 23.61
N PRO A 288 -11.53 -13.25 24.22
CA PRO A 288 -12.53 -14.25 23.84
C PRO A 288 -13.98 -13.79 24.08
N LYS A 289 -14.19 -12.85 25.00
CA LYS A 289 -15.51 -12.30 25.35
C LYS A 289 -16.01 -11.26 24.34
N LEU A 290 -15.16 -10.81 23.39
CA LEU A 290 -15.55 -9.82 22.37
C LEU A 290 -16.38 -10.41 21.22
N GLY A 291 -16.48 -11.74 21.12
CA GLY A 291 -17.31 -12.40 20.09
C GLY A 291 -16.81 -12.18 18.65
N LYS A 292 -15.53 -11.81 18.47
CA LYS A 292 -14.88 -11.58 17.17
C LYS A 292 -13.73 -12.56 16.95
N ASN A 293 -13.40 -12.82 15.68
CA ASN A 293 -12.21 -13.57 15.29
C ASN A 293 -10.98 -12.65 15.37
N ILE A 294 -10.35 -12.59 16.53
CA ILE A 294 -9.23 -11.69 16.81
C ILE A 294 -7.88 -12.41 16.69
N TRP A 295 -6.93 -11.73 16.05
CA TRP A 295 -5.53 -12.09 15.99
C TRP A 295 -4.70 -11.07 16.79
N PHE A 296 -4.09 -11.47 17.90
CA PHE A 296 -3.19 -10.64 18.69
C PHE A 296 -1.81 -11.27 18.88
N LYS A 297 -0.77 -10.47 18.67
CA LYS A 297 0.64 -10.81 18.83
C LYS A 297 1.38 -9.62 19.41
N SER A 298 2.24 -9.84 20.41
CA SER A 298 2.88 -8.71 21.10
C SER A 298 4.12 -9.13 21.86
N THR A 299 5.29 -8.54 21.65
CA THR A 299 6.45 -8.77 22.54
C THR A 299 6.05 -8.60 24.01
N CYS A 300 6.39 -9.57 24.87
CA CYS A 300 6.03 -9.55 26.29
C CYS A 300 6.97 -10.47 27.09
N ASN A 301 7.62 -9.94 28.12
CA ASN A 301 8.51 -10.70 29.01
C ASN A 301 7.81 -11.29 30.25
N ALA A 302 6.52 -11.02 30.44
CA ALA A 302 5.81 -11.39 31.66
C ALA A 302 5.65 -12.92 31.87
N PHE A 303 5.94 -13.73 30.85
CA PHE A 303 5.80 -15.19 30.88
C PHE A 303 7.09 -15.87 30.38
N PRO A 304 8.17 -15.89 31.20
CA PRO A 304 9.46 -16.46 30.80
C PRO A 304 9.44 -17.99 30.62
N GLU A 305 8.46 -18.69 31.22
CA GLU A 305 8.43 -20.15 31.32
C GLU A 305 7.22 -20.81 30.63
N ARG A 306 6.35 -20.04 29.96
CA ARG A 306 5.16 -20.64 29.32
C ARG A 306 5.47 -21.08 27.90
N GLU A 307 5.65 -22.39 27.75
CA GLU A 307 5.33 -23.10 26.51
C GLU A 307 3.90 -22.74 26.08
N GLU A 308 3.77 -22.41 24.80
CA GLU A 308 2.58 -22.56 23.97
C GLU A 308 1.28 -22.97 24.69
N TYR A 309 0.33 -22.04 24.88
CA TYR A 309 -0.96 -22.33 25.48
C TYR A 309 -2.15 -22.03 24.56
N SER A 310 -2.75 -23.04 23.93
CA SER A 310 -4.01 -22.85 23.21
C SER A 310 -5.23 -22.95 24.13
N VAL A 311 -6.17 -21.99 24.03
CA VAL A 311 -7.50 -22.09 24.64
C VAL A 311 -8.55 -22.21 23.54
N ARG A 312 -9.19 -23.39 23.43
CA ARG A 312 -10.51 -23.60 22.77
C ARG A 312 -10.71 -22.80 21.48
N ASP A 313 -10.07 -23.24 20.39
CA ASP A 313 -10.06 -22.62 19.05
C ASP A 313 -9.23 -21.32 18.91
N TYR A 314 -8.56 -20.90 19.99
CA TYR A 314 -7.61 -19.80 20.02
C TYR A 314 -6.24 -20.34 20.45
N LEU A 315 -5.24 -20.33 19.55
CA LEU A 315 -3.89 -20.74 19.89
C LEU A 315 -3.11 -19.53 20.46
N VAL A 316 -2.70 -19.56 21.72
CA VAL A 316 -1.79 -18.56 22.33
C VAL A 316 -0.41 -19.21 22.40
N GLN A 317 0.64 -18.55 21.91
CA GLN A 317 1.99 -19.14 21.91
C GLN A 317 3.00 -18.17 22.52
N GLY A 318 3.71 -18.62 23.56
CA GLY A 318 4.70 -17.85 24.32
C GLY A 318 6.13 -18.21 23.90
N GLY A 319 6.96 -17.17 23.73
CA GLY A 319 8.40 -17.27 23.42
C GLY A 319 8.71 -17.23 21.92
N ILE A 320 9.03 -16.03 21.40
CA ILE A 320 9.45 -15.76 20.00
C ILE A 320 8.38 -16.14 18.95
N ILE A 321 7.84 -15.12 18.27
CA ILE A 321 6.85 -15.21 17.17
C ILE A 321 5.48 -15.77 17.61
N PHE A 322 4.56 -14.87 17.93
CA PHE A 322 3.14 -15.20 17.94
C PHE A 322 2.63 -15.40 16.49
N SER A 323 1.55 -16.15 16.31
CA SER A 323 0.67 -16.05 15.14
C SER A 323 -0.56 -16.87 15.43
N ILE A 324 -1.74 -16.25 15.38
CA ILE A 324 -3.01 -16.95 15.43
C ILE A 324 -3.32 -17.44 14.01
N PHE A 325 -3.26 -18.74 13.76
CA PHE A 325 -3.71 -19.33 12.51
C PHE A 325 -5.10 -19.91 12.69
N ASN A 326 -6.04 -19.43 11.88
CA ASN A 326 -7.21 -20.21 11.50
C ASN A 326 -6.79 -21.09 10.30
N ALA A 327 -7.17 -22.37 10.27
CA ALA A 327 -6.69 -23.38 9.32
C ALA A 327 -6.96 -23.09 7.82
N ASN A 328 -7.56 -21.93 7.49
CA ASN A 328 -7.86 -21.49 6.13
C ASN A 328 -7.04 -20.29 5.62
N TYR A 329 -6.07 -19.75 6.37
CA TYR A 329 -5.30 -18.56 5.93
C TYR A 329 -3.79 -18.83 5.80
N ARG A 330 -3.38 -19.48 4.71
CA ARG A 330 -2.00 -19.39 4.20
C ARG A 330 -1.87 -18.15 3.31
N LYS A 331 -1.35 -17.04 3.85
CA LYS A 331 -0.66 -15.93 3.15
C LYS A 331 -0.44 -14.77 4.12
N MET A 332 0.48 -14.93 5.07
CA MET A 332 1.30 -13.85 5.67
C MET A 332 2.43 -14.52 6.46
N ALA A 333 3.42 -15.02 5.70
CA ALA A 333 4.81 -15.05 6.13
C ALA A 333 5.54 -14.00 5.25
N PRO A 334 6.64 -13.38 5.71
CA PRO A 334 7.38 -12.39 4.94
C PRO A 334 7.74 -12.85 3.52
#